data_AF-F7KC29-F1
#
_entry.id   AF-F7KC29-F1
#
_cell.length_a   1.000
_cell.length_b   1.000
_cell.length_c   1.000
_cell.angle_alpha   90.00
_cell.angle_beta   90.00
_cell.angle_gamma   90.00
#
_symmetry.space_group_name_H-M   'P 1'
#
loop_
_entity.id
_entity.type
_entity.pdbx_description
1 polymer ?
#
loop_
_entity_poly.entity_id
_entity_poly.type
_entity_poly.pdbx_seq_one_letter_code
_entity_poly.pdbx_strand_id
1 'polypeptide(L)' 'MLKEYYPSTGEYTRGAGVLDLAYAIVSREENRGGAKLAVHVTEAINGIMQAARSGEIYHMRTECSRPAPLKKGLQPGKIA' A
#
# COMPACT_ATOMS: atom_id res chain seq x y z
N MET A 1 -3.70 -2.78 -30.80
CA MET A 1 -5.11 -3.12 -30.57
C MET A 1 -5.62 -2.69 -29.18
N LEU A 2 -4.92 -2.99 -28.07
CA LEU A 2 -5.39 -2.56 -26.73
C LEU A 2 -5.16 -1.08 -26.37
N LYS A 3 -4.20 -0.39 -27.00
CA LYS A 3 -3.94 1.05 -26.78
C LYS A 3 -5.06 1.99 -27.25
N GLU A 4 -5.89 1.54 -28.19
CA GLU A 4 -6.89 2.38 -28.86
C GLU A 4 -8.23 2.45 -28.10
N TYR A 5 -8.49 1.47 -27.23
CA TYR A 5 -9.71 1.39 -26.43
C TYR A 5 -9.52 1.72 -24.93
N TYR A 6 -8.27 1.82 -24.46
CA TYR A 6 -7.94 2.12 -23.06
C TYR A 6 -6.91 3.25 -22.96
N PRO A 7 -7.32 4.53 -23.10
CA PRO A 7 -6.39 5.67 -23.15
C PRO A 7 -5.76 6.02 -21.79
N SER A 8 -6.03 5.26 -20.72
CA SER A 8 -5.50 5.52 -19.37
C SER A 8 -4.96 4.27 -18.67
N THR A 9 -3.63 4.16 -18.65
CA THR A 9 -2.81 3.91 -17.43
C THR A 9 -3.29 2.89 -16.38
N GLY A 10 -3.85 1.75 -16.77
CA GLY A 10 -4.06 0.61 -15.87
C GLY A 10 -2.84 -0.31 -15.74
N GLU A 11 -1.95 -0.33 -16.73
CA GLU A 11 -0.89 -1.35 -16.86
C GLU A 11 0.46 -0.98 -16.21
N TYR A 12 0.66 0.26 -15.75
CA TYR A 12 1.94 0.71 -15.19
C TYR A 12 1.91 1.03 -13.68
N THR A 13 1.11 0.30 -12.90
CA THR A 13 1.19 0.36 -11.43
C THR A 13 2.25 -0.59 -10.86
N ARG A 14 2.70 -1.56 -11.66
CA ARG A 14 3.78 -2.45 -11.25
C ARG A 14 5.05 -1.63 -11.01
N GLY A 15 5.61 -1.76 -9.82
CA GLY A 15 6.78 -0.99 -9.39
C GLY A 15 6.46 0.35 -8.73
N ALA A 16 5.20 0.79 -8.67
CA ALA A 16 4.84 2.04 -7.99
C ALA A 16 5.21 2.02 -6.49
N GLY A 17 5.04 0.88 -5.80
CA GLY A 17 5.48 0.74 -4.41
C GLY A 17 7.00 0.80 -4.23
N VAL A 18 7.77 0.27 -5.19
CA VAL A 18 9.23 0.36 -5.17
C VAL A 18 9.70 1.78 -5.50
N LEU A 19 9.02 2.46 -6.43
CA LEU A 19 9.27 3.87 -6.73
C LEU A 19 8.95 4.78 -5.54
N ASP A 20 7.84 4.54 -4.84
CA ASP A 20 7.46 5.24 -3.60
C ASP A 20 8.54 5.07 -2.52
N LEU A 21 9.02 3.84 -2.34
CA LEU A 21 10.10 3.54 -1.41
C LEU A 21 11.40 4.26 -1.80
N ALA A 22 11.81 4.19 -3.07
CA ALA A 22 13.01 4.86 -3.56
C ALA A 22 12.92 6.39 -3.38
N TYR A 23 11.76 6.98 -3.69
CA TYR A 23 11.50 8.39 -3.47
C TYR A 23 11.64 8.76 -1.99
N ALA A 24 10.98 8.02 -1.09
CA ALA A 24 11.04 8.25 0.36
C ALA A 24 12.47 8.16 0.91
N ILE A 25 13.29 7.22 0.42
CA ILE A 25 14.71 7.11 0.78
C ILE A 25 15.48 8.37 0.38
N VAL A 26 15.29 8.86 -0.86
CA VAL A 26 15.99 10.03 -1.39
C VAL A 26 15.53 11.32 -0.71
N SER A 27 14.21 11.49 -0.51
CA SER A 27 13.62 12.68 0.10
C SER A 27 13.68 12.68 1.63
N ARG A 28 14.03 11.55 2.25
CA ARG A 28 13.95 11.30 3.71
C ARG A 28 12.54 11.50 4.27
N GLU A 29 11.53 11.29 3.43
CA GLU A 29 10.13 11.28 3.87
C GLU A 29 9.71 9.88 4.36
N GLU A 30 8.61 9.82 5.11
CA GLU A 30 8.01 8.55 5.48
C GLU A 30 7.39 7.86 4.26
N ASN A 31 7.75 6.61 4.01
CA ASN A 31 7.20 5.86 2.89
C ASN A 31 5.75 5.43 3.18
N ARG A 32 4.88 5.39 2.16
CA ARG A 32 3.46 5.05 2.35
C ARG A 32 3.27 3.60 2.83
N GLY A 33 4.18 2.71 2.42
CA GLY A 33 4.22 1.30 2.80
C GLY A 33 5.21 0.97 3.92
N GLY A 34 5.26 1.78 4.98
CA GLY A 34 6.22 1.63 6.07
C GLY A 34 6.01 0.39 6.95
N ALA A 35 7.00 0.11 7.81
CA ALA A 35 7.03 -1.08 8.66
C ALA A 35 5.81 -1.18 9.60
N LYS A 36 5.34 -0.06 10.16
CA LYS A 36 4.15 -0.04 11.04
C LYS A 36 2.89 -0.51 10.31
N LEU A 37 2.68 -0.07 9.07
CA LEU A 37 1.56 -0.53 8.25
C LEU A 37 1.67 -2.02 7.92
N ALA A 38 2.87 -2.49 7.55
CA ALA A 38 3.11 -3.89 7.24
C ALA A 38 2.83 -4.80 8.44
N VAL A 39 3.27 -4.41 9.64
CA VAL A 39 2.98 -5.09 10.90
C VAL A 39 1.49 -5.11 11.17
N HIS A 40 0.81 -3.96 11.02
CA HIS A 40 -0.63 -3.85 11.30
C HIS A 40 -1.49 -4.72 10.38
N VAL A 41 -1.18 -4.72 9.08
CA VAL A 41 -1.87 -5.58 8.10
C VAL A 41 -1.59 -7.07 8.39
N THR A 42 -0.37 -7.41 8.79
CA THR A 42 -0.01 -8.78 9.17
C THR A 42 -0.78 -9.24 10.40
N GLU A 43 -0.91 -8.39 11.43
CA GLU A 43 -1.75 -8.69 12.59
C GLU A 43 -3.21 -8.88 12.19
N ALA A 44 -3.76 -8.01 11.32
CA ALA A 44 -5.14 -8.14 10.87
C ALA A 44 -5.38 -9.50 10.20
N ILE A 45 -4.50 -9.92 9.29
CA ILE A 45 -4.58 -11.22 8.61
C ILE A 45 -4.54 -12.36 9.64
N ASN A 46 -3.57 -12.33 10.56
CA ASN A 46 -3.43 -13.36 11.58
C ASN A 46 -4.62 -13.39 12.55
N GLY A 47 -5.14 -12.23 12.93
CA GLY A 47 -6.29 -12.05 13.80
C GLY A 47 -7.56 -12.65 13.19
N ILE A 48 -7.80 -12.43 11.89
CA ILE A 48 -8.90 -13.07 11.15
C ILE A 48 -8.76 -14.60 11.20
N MET A 49 -7.56 -15.12 10.94
CA MET A 49 -7.32 -16.56 10.97
C MET A 49 -7.50 -17.15 12.38
N GLN A 50 -7.12 -16.42 13.43
CA GLN A 50 -7.29 -16.84 14.81
C GLN A 50 -8.77 -16.82 15.23
N ALA A 51 -9.51 -15.77 14.88
CA ALA A 51 -10.94 -15.66 15.13
C ALA A 51 -11.70 -16.82 14.46
N ALA A 52 -11.36 -17.15 13.21
CA ALA A 52 -11.97 -18.26 12.49
C ALA A 52 -11.73 -19.63 13.15
N ARG A 53 -10.56 -19.85 13.77
CA ARG A 53 -10.23 -21.12 14.46
C ARG A 53 -10.87 -21.23 15.86
N SER A 54 -10.95 -20.11 16.57
CA SER A 54 -11.41 -20.08 17.97
C SER A 54 -12.92 -19.85 18.12
N GLY A 55 -13.54 -19.21 17.13
CA GLY A 55 -14.91 -18.70 17.25
C GLY A 55 -15.00 -17.40 18.08
N GLU A 56 -13.87 -16.82 18.49
CA GLU A 56 -13.81 -15.62 19.33
C GLU A 56 -13.45 -14.37 18.52
N ILE A 57 -13.80 -13.19 19.05
CA ILE A 57 -13.39 -11.91 18.47
C ILE A 57 -11.92 -11.65 18.81
N TYR A 58 -11.08 -11.47 17.79
CA TYR A 58 -9.71 -11.04 17.98
C TYR A 58 -9.63 -9.51 18.11
N HIS A 59 -9.10 -9.02 19.23
CA HIS A 59 -8.84 -7.60 19.46
C HIS A 59 -7.41 -7.26 19.07
N MET A 60 -7.25 -6.45 18.02
CA MET A 60 -5.96 -5.99 17.52
C MET A 60 -5.23 -5.12 18.55
N ARG A 61 -3.90 -5.17 18.54
CA ARG A 61 -3.01 -4.46 19.46
C ARG A 61 -2.09 -3.48 18.74
N THR A 62 -1.87 -3.68 17.44
CA THR A 62 -1.04 -2.79 16.63
C THR A 62 -1.88 -1.65 16.07
N GLU A 63 -1.21 -0.54 15.76
CA GLU A 63 -1.79 0.64 15.13
C GLU A 63 -0.87 1.16 14.03
N CYS A 64 -1.46 1.86 13.06
CA CYS A 64 -0.72 2.58 12.04
C CYS A 64 -1.44 3.86 11.64
N SER A 65 -0.68 4.87 11.22
CA SER A 65 -1.24 6.04 10.55
C SER A 65 -1.83 5.63 9.20
N ARG A 66 -2.91 6.32 8.78
CA ARG A 66 -3.48 6.11 7.45
C ARG A 66 -2.54 6.72 6.40
N PRO A 67 -2.04 5.94 5.41
CA PRO A 67 -1.16 6.49 4.38
C PRO A 67 -1.87 7.52 3.49
N ALA A 68 -1.14 8.54 3.06
CA ALA A 68 -1.64 9.52 2.10
C ALA A 68 -1.86 8.86 0.73
N PRO A 69 -2.93 9.21 0.00
CA PRO A 69 -3.15 8.70 -1.35
C PRO A 69 -2.06 9.19 -2.33
N LEU A 70 -1.93 8.51 -3.47
CA LEU A 70 -1.17 9.04 -4.59
C LEU A 70 -1.90 10.23 -5.21
N LYS A 71 -1.13 11.23 -5.68
CA LYS A 71 -1.70 12.39 -6.38
C LYS A 71 -2.33 11.92 -7.70
N LYS A 72 -3.48 12.50 -8.04
CA LYS A 72 -4.12 12.26 -9.35
C LYS A 72 -3.33 12.97 -10.45
N GLY A 73 -3.35 12.42 -11.66
CA GLY A 73 -2.70 13.03 -12.83
C GLY A 73 -1.17 12.97 -12.83
N LEU A 74 -0.56 12.09 -12.03
CA LEU A 74 0.88 11.85 -12.09
C LEU A 74 1.27 11.27 -13.45
N GLN A 75 2.36 11.78 -14.01
CA GLN A 75 2.96 11.21 -15.21
C GLN A 75 3.54 9.81 -14.92
N PRO A 76 3.62 8.91 -15.90
CA PRO A 76 4.29 7.63 -15.74
C PRO A 76 5.70 7.79 -15.15
N GLY A 77 6.04 6.98 -14.14
CA GLY A 77 7.33 7.04 -13.44
C GLY A 77 7.46 8.17 -12.41
N LYS A 78 6.36 8.83 -12.02
CA LYS A 78 6.32 9.83 -10.93
C LYS A 78 5.43 9.37 -9.78
N ILE A 79 5.79 9.75 -8.55
CA ILE A 79 5.07 9.35 -7.32
C ILE A 79 4.76 10.54 -6.38
N ALA A 80 5.32 11.71 -6.66
CA ALA A 80 5.12 12.95 -5.92
C ALA A 80 5.14 14.16 -6.86
#